data_AF-M0NGS2-F1
#
_entry.id   AF-M0NGS2-F1
#
_cell.length_a   1.000
_cell.length_b   1.000
_cell.length_c   1.000
_cell.angle_alpha   90.00
_cell.angle_beta   90.00
_cell.angle_gamma   90.00
#
_symmetry.space_group_name_H-M   'P 1'
#
loop_
_entity.id
_entity.type
_entity.pdbx_description
1 polymer ?
#
loop_
_entity_poly.entity_id
_entity_poly.type
_entity_poly.pdbx_seq_one_letter_code
_entity_poly.pdbx_strand_id
1 'polypeptide(L)' 'MYEDVNGDGSVNALDVQALFANLNSDSVQGNMAFDFNGDGSVSVIDVQYMFAQL' A
#
# COMPACT_ATOMS: atom_id res chain seq x y z
N MET A 1 11.50 4.44 0.41
CA MET A 1 10.46 5.14 1.18
C MET A 1 9.15 5.26 0.39
N TYR A 2 8.88 4.38 -0.59
CA TYR A 2 7.56 4.34 -1.24
C TYR A 2 6.51 3.65 -0.34
N GLU A 3 6.95 2.89 0.66
CA GLU A 3 6.09 2.11 1.57
C GLU A 3 5.66 2.89 2.84
N ASP A 4 6.15 4.12 3.04
CA ASP A 4 5.64 5.05 4.06
C ASP A 4 4.36 5.70 3.53
N VAL A 5 3.29 4.92 3.54
CA VAL A 5 2.00 5.26 2.94
C VAL A 5 1.28 6.32 3.77
N ASN A 6 1.47 6.32 5.09
CA ASN A 6 0.82 7.28 5.97
C ASN A 6 1.63 8.58 6.18
N GLY A 7 2.89 8.61 5.74
CA GLY A 7 3.78 9.78 5.82
C GLY A 7 4.31 10.07 7.22
N ASP A 8 4.34 9.08 8.11
CA ASP A 8 4.79 9.24 9.50
C ASP A 8 6.32 9.11 9.67
N GLY A 9 7.03 8.80 8.59
CA GLY A 9 8.49 8.67 8.55
C GLY A 9 9.00 7.28 8.95
N SER A 10 8.10 6.33 9.21
CA SER A 10 8.41 4.93 9.47
C SER A 10 7.77 4.03 8.40
N VAL A 11 8.31 2.83 8.24
CA VAL A 11 7.66 1.77 7.44
C VAL A 11 7.28 0.66 8.40
N ASN A 12 5.98 0.51 8.68
CA ASN A 12 5.46 -0.45 9.65
C ASN A 12 4.02 -0.88 9.35
N ALA A 13 3.39 -1.60 10.29
CA ALA A 13 2.02 -2.11 10.13
C ALA A 13 0.95 -1.02 9.96
N LEU A 14 1.22 0.23 10.35
CA LEU A 14 0.31 1.37 10.14
C LEU A 14 0.21 1.76 8.67
N ASP A 15 1.27 1.57 7.87
CA ASP A 15 1.23 1.79 6.42
C ASP A 15 0.34 0.76 5.72
N VAL A 16 0.45 -0.50 6.14
CA VAL A 16 -0.41 -1.59 5.67
C VAL A 16 -1.88 -1.29 5.97
N GLN A 17 -2.17 -0.82 7.19
CA GLN A 17 -3.52 -0.43 7.58
C GLN A 17 -4.02 0.79 6.79
N ALA A 18 -3.16 1.78 6.56
CA ALA A 18 -3.50 2.97 5.79
C ALA A 18 -3.84 2.62 4.33
N LEU A 19 -3.06 1.76 3.69
CA LEU A 19 -3.36 1.27 2.34
C LEU A 19 -4.67 0.50 2.32
N PHE A 20 -4.88 -0.46 3.24
CA PHE A 20 -6.10 -1.26 3.29
C PHE A 20 -7.36 -0.40 3.47
N ALA A 21 -7.32 0.58 4.38
CA ALA A 21 -8.44 1.47 4.65
C ALA A 21 -8.83 2.34 3.45
N ASN A 22 -7.86 2.69 2.60
CA ASN A 22 -8.06 3.56 1.43
C ASN A 22 -8.04 2.80 0.10
N LEU A 23 -7.97 1.46 0.12
CA LEU A 23 -7.73 0.66 -1.08
C LEU A 23 -8.73 0.93 -2.19
N ASN A 24 -10.00 1.16 -1.84
CA ASN A 24 -11.09 1.45 -2.80
C ASN A 24 -11.31 2.94 -3.06
N SER A 25 -10.44 3.82 -2.55
CA SER A 25 -10.56 5.26 -2.81
C SER A 25 -10.05 5.61 -4.20
N ASP A 26 -10.61 6.66 -4.80
CA ASP A 26 -10.17 7.19 -6.10
C ASP A 26 -8.69 7.59 -6.10
N SER A 27 -8.14 7.95 -4.93
CA SER A 27 -6.73 8.33 -4.77
C SER A 27 -5.77 7.14 -4.87
N VAL A 28 -6.25 5.93 -4.58
CA VAL A 28 -5.46 4.68 -4.58
C VAL A 28 -5.73 3.86 -5.84
N GLN A 29 -7.00 3.71 -6.22
CA GLN A 29 -7.38 2.91 -7.39
C GLN A 29 -6.79 3.50 -8.68
N GLY A 30 -6.08 2.67 -9.44
CA GLY A 30 -5.41 3.06 -10.68
C GLY A 30 -4.12 3.88 -10.52
N ASN A 31 -3.68 4.13 -9.27
CA ASN A 31 -2.41 4.79 -9.01
C ASN A 31 -1.30 3.75 -8.79
N MET A 32 -0.48 3.54 -9.81
CA MET A 32 0.62 2.56 -9.82
C MET A 32 1.71 2.81 -8.77
N ALA A 33 1.67 3.94 -8.04
CA ALA A 33 2.52 4.12 -6.87
C ALA A 33 2.21 3.13 -5.73
N PHE A 34 1.02 2.53 -5.73
CA PHE A 34 0.57 1.54 -4.73
C PHE A 34 0.60 0.08 -5.25
N ASP A 35 1.14 -0.16 -6.45
CA ASP A 35 1.43 -1.50 -6.98
C ASP A 35 2.78 -1.96 -6.40
N PHE A 36 2.75 -2.40 -5.14
CA PHE A 36 3.93 -2.77 -4.38
C PHE A 36 4.44 -4.16 -4.75
N ASN A 37 3.54 -5.06 -5.17
CA ASN A 37 3.93 -6.38 -5.62
C ASN A 37 4.41 -6.40 -7.09
N GLY A 38 4.14 -5.35 -7.86
CA GLY A 38 4.55 -5.18 -9.25
C GLY A 38 3.77 -6.04 -10.24
N ASP A 39 2.54 -6.45 -9.90
CA ASP A 39 1.70 -7.31 -10.75
C ASP A 39 0.89 -6.54 -11.80
N GLY A 40 0.97 -5.20 -11.78
CA GLY A 40 0.27 -4.32 -12.69
C GLY A 40 -1.15 -3.97 -12.25
N SER A 41 -1.56 -4.28 -11.01
CA SER A 41 -2.88 -3.98 -10.48
C SER A 41 -2.86 -3.64 -8.99
N VAL A 42 -3.33 -2.43 -8.64
CA VAL A 42 -3.50 -2.04 -7.22
C VAL A 42 -4.67 -2.81 -6.62
N SER A 43 -4.38 -3.75 -5.73
CA SER A 43 -5.35 -4.67 -5.16
C SER A 43 -5.03 -5.05 -3.71
N VAL A 44 -5.83 -5.95 -3.13
CA VAL A 44 -5.56 -6.47 -1.79
C VAL A 44 -4.25 -7.27 -1.72
N ILE A 45 -3.71 -7.71 -2.86
CA ILE A 45 -2.44 -8.44 -2.90
C ILE A 45 -1.27 -7.52 -2.54
N ASP A 46 -1.33 -6.22 -2.86
CA ASP A 46 -0.33 -5.23 -2.42
C ASP A 46 -0.30 -5.08 -0.90
N VAL A 47 -1.48 -5.04 -0.27
CA VAL A 47 -1.61 -5.00 1.19
C VAL A 47 -0.98 -6.24 1.83
N GLN A 48 -1.25 -7.42 1.27
CA GLN A 48 -0.68 -8.67 1.74
C GLN A 48 0.85 -8.73 1.54
N TYR A 49 1.32 -8.21 0.41
CA TYR A 49 2.74 -8.09 0.11
C TYR A 49 3.44 -7.21 1.14
N MET A 50 2.92 -6.00 1.42
CA MET A 50 3.49 -5.12 2.44
C MET A 50 3.53 -5.79 3.82
N PHE A 51 2.45 -6.47 4.22
CA PHE A 51 2.41 -7.18 5.50
C PHE A 51 3.45 -8.29 5.62
N ALA A 52 3.72 -9.00 4.52
CA ALA A 52 4.71 -10.08 4.48
C ALA A 52 6.17 -9.60 4.56
N GLN A 53 6.42 -8.30 4.32
CA GLN A 53 7.76 -7.69 4.37
C GLN A 53 8.09 -7.07 5.74
N LEU A 54 7.15 -7.09 6.70
CA LEU A 54 7.33 -6.57 8.06
C LEU A 54 8.18 -7.49 8.97
#